data_AF-A0A7K2MB52-F1
#
_entry.id   AF-A0A7K2MB52-F1
#
_cell.length_a   1.000
_cell.length_b   1.000
_cell.length_c   1.000
_cell.angle_alpha   90.00
_cell.angle_beta   90.00
_cell.angle_gamma   90.00
#
_symmetry.space_group_name_H-M   'P 1'
#
loop_
_entity.id
_entity.type
_entity.pdbx_description
1 polymer ?
#
loop_
_entity_poly.entity_id
_entity_poly.type
_entity_poly.pdbx_seq_one_letter_code
_entity_poly.pdbx_strand_id
1 'polypeptide(L)'
;MGGRGEPPDGPPEGAFSGAEDEYRSVVFDESFVRAARLQEYSAQERTIDHTPAVRRRRTPHAGLSRQALALLLVIALAFATAIFMGIRTPYRSALAERPVEELRTTVVPLAPQGPVPGAADPQELYAHSRAADFEVGAE
;
A
#
# COMPACT_ATOMS: atom_id res chain seq x y z
N MET A 1 -29.72 46.20 24.69
CA MET A 1 -28.91 46.59 25.86
C MET A 1 -27.78 45.58 26.01
N GLY A 2 -26.70 45.76 25.25
CA GLY A 2 -25.49 44.96 25.42
C GLY A 2 -24.54 45.70 26.36
N GLY A 3 -24.19 45.10 27.48
CA GLY A 3 -23.13 45.56 28.36
C GLY A 3 -22.13 44.43 28.54
N ARG A 4 -20.95 44.56 27.93
CA ARG A 4 -19.76 43.82 28.38
C ARG A 4 -19.52 44.24 29.82
N GLY A 5 -19.68 43.33 30.77
CA GLY A 5 -19.19 43.55 32.12
C GLY A 5 -17.67 43.54 32.07
N GLU A 6 -17.06 44.68 32.40
CA GLU A 6 -15.63 44.83 32.60
C GLU A 6 -15.15 43.75 33.60
N PRO A 7 -14.10 42.97 33.29
CA PRO A 7 -13.56 42.02 34.24
C PRO A 7 -12.85 42.76 35.39
N PRO A 8 -12.95 42.25 36.64
CA PRO A 8 -12.43 42.93 37.82
C PRO A 8 -10.91 43.06 37.80
N ASP A 9 -10.45 44.17 38.37
CA ASP A 9 -9.05 44.59 38.45
C ASP A 9 -8.14 43.48 39.01
N GLY A 10 -6.98 43.32 38.36
CA GLY A 10 -5.99 42.32 38.69
C GLY A 10 -5.51 42.36 40.15
N PRO A 11 -4.94 41.25 40.64
CA PRO A 11 -4.54 41.13 42.04
C PRO A 11 -3.41 42.11 42.40
N PRO A 12 -3.34 42.54 43.67
CA PRO A 12 -2.52 43.65 44.11
C PRO A 12 -1.02 43.39 43.91
N GLU A 13 -0.33 44.41 43.41
CA GLU A 13 1.13 44.49 43.41
C GLU A 13 1.66 44.51 44.84
N GLY A 14 2.30 43.41 45.22
CA GLY A 14 2.96 43.25 46.50
C GLY A 14 3.60 41.88 46.58
N ALA A 15 4.90 41.84 46.32
CA ALA A 15 5.88 40.78 46.54
C ALA A 15 5.39 39.52 47.30
N PHE A 16 5.72 38.33 46.83
CA PHE A 16 6.78 37.47 47.38
C PHE A 16 6.92 36.20 46.53
N SER A 17 8.15 35.94 46.12
CA SER A 17 8.63 34.75 45.40
C SER A 17 8.27 33.46 46.16
N GLY A 18 7.49 32.55 45.54
CA GLY A 18 7.35 31.15 46.03
C GLY A 18 5.95 30.53 46.05
N ALA A 19 5.07 30.83 45.09
CA ALA A 19 3.66 30.42 45.12
C ALA A 19 3.24 29.44 44.00
N GLU A 20 4.16 28.68 43.40
CA GLU A 20 3.77 27.67 42.38
C GLU A 20 3.25 26.36 43.00
N ASP A 21 3.67 26.03 44.23
CA ASP A 21 3.30 24.77 44.90
C ASP A 21 2.03 24.86 45.78
N GLU A 22 1.59 26.08 46.12
CA GLU A 22 0.39 26.28 46.95
C GLU A 22 -0.91 26.13 46.15
N TYR A 23 -0.92 26.49 44.86
CA TYR A 23 -2.09 26.28 44.00
C TYR A 23 -2.23 24.87 43.44
N ARG A 24 -1.19 24.04 43.56
CA ARG A 24 -1.20 22.65 43.09
C ARG A 24 -1.77 21.67 44.13
N SER A 25 -1.96 22.09 45.37
CA SER A 25 -2.26 21.20 46.50
C SER A 25 -3.64 21.40 47.13
N VAL A 26 -4.40 22.45 46.81
CA VAL A 26 -5.75 22.67 47.41
C VAL A 26 -6.90 22.20 46.50
N VAL A 27 -6.68 22.08 45.19
CA VAL A 27 -7.78 21.79 44.24
C VAL A 27 -7.97 20.28 43.98
N PHE A 28 -6.95 19.47 44.26
CA PHE A 28 -6.96 18.03 43.94
C PHE A 28 -6.31 17.19 45.05
N ASP A 29 -6.80 17.33 46.27
CA ASP A 29 -6.45 16.42 47.36
C ASP A 29 -7.04 15.02 47.10
N GLU A 30 -6.47 14.00 47.73
CA GLU A 30 -6.92 12.60 47.65
C GLU A 30 -8.38 12.45 48.11
N SER A 31 -8.86 13.37 48.96
CA SER A 31 -10.26 13.51 49.33
C SER A 31 -11.19 13.87 48.15
N PHE A 32 -10.77 14.74 47.22
CA PHE A 32 -11.55 15.07 46.03
C PHE A 32 -11.63 13.90 45.06
N VAL A 33 -10.52 13.17 44.87
CA VAL A 33 -10.48 11.95 44.04
C VAL A 33 -11.36 10.84 44.63
N ARG A 34 -11.40 10.71 45.96
CA ARG A 34 -12.26 9.74 46.66
C ARG A 34 -13.74 10.12 46.60
N ALA A 35 -14.06 11.41 46.66
CA ALA A 35 -15.42 11.95 46.51
C ALA A 35 -15.91 11.93 45.05
N ALA A 36 -14.99 11.99 44.08
CA ALA A 36 -15.28 11.92 42.64
C ALA A 36 -15.58 10.50 42.14
N ARG A 37 -15.71 9.51 43.04
CA ARG A 37 -16.19 8.17 42.67
C ARG A 37 -17.65 8.29 42.22
N LEU A 38 -17.86 8.50 40.92
CA LEU A 38 -19.18 8.48 40.29
C LEU A 38 -19.85 7.11 40.56
N GLN A 39 -20.65 7.04 41.62
CA GLN A 39 -21.60 5.96 41.85
C GLN A 39 -22.89 6.30 41.12
N GLU A 40 -22.97 5.89 39.85
CA GLU A 40 -24.21 5.93 39.09
C GLU A 40 -25.19 4.89 39.63
N TYR A 41 -26.02 5.28 40.61
CA TYR A 41 -27.11 4.43 41.10
C TYR A 41 -28.08 4.01 39.97
N SER A 42 -28.15 4.76 38.87
CA SER A 42 -28.92 4.40 37.68
C SER A 42 -28.35 3.20 36.90
N ALA A 43 -27.05 2.90 37.02
CA ALA A 43 -26.44 1.71 36.44
C ALA A 43 -26.84 0.45 37.23
N GLN A 44 -26.99 0.59 38.56
CA GLN A 44 -27.46 -0.48 39.44
C GLN A 44 -28.91 -0.87 39.14
N GLU A 45 -29.79 0.11 38.91
CA GLU A 45 -31.21 -0.11 38.61
C GLU A 45 -31.41 -0.80 37.25
N ARG A 46 -30.52 -0.52 36.27
CA ARG A 46 -30.51 -1.26 35.00
C ARG A 46 -30.03 -2.70 35.16
N THR A 47 -29.13 -2.99 36.10
CA THR A 47 -28.62 -4.35 36.28
C THR A 47 -29.67 -5.32 36.83
N ILE A 48 -30.69 -4.81 37.54
CA ILE A 48 -31.73 -5.61 38.19
C ILE A 48 -32.85 -5.98 37.19
N ASP A 49 -33.17 -5.11 36.23
CA ASP A 49 -34.18 -5.38 35.21
C ASP A 49 -33.57 -5.80 33.87
N HIS A 50 -32.85 -6.93 33.92
CA HIS A 50 -32.40 -7.63 32.73
C HIS A 50 -32.97 -9.05 32.77
N THR A 51 -34.10 -9.26 32.10
CA THR A 51 -34.51 -10.62 31.72
C THR A 51 -33.41 -11.19 30.82
N PRO A 52 -32.67 -12.24 31.24
CA PRO A 52 -31.62 -12.80 30.41
C PRO A 52 -32.23 -13.24 29.08
N ALA A 53 -31.61 -12.84 27.97
CA ALA A 53 -32.09 -13.20 26.64
C ALA A 53 -32.27 -14.73 26.56
N VAL A 54 -33.52 -15.16 26.32
CA VAL A 54 -34.02 -16.54 26.47
C VAL A 54 -33.38 -17.54 25.49
N ARG A 55 -32.41 -17.13 24.69
CA ARG A 55 -31.65 -18.04 23.83
C ARG A 55 -30.16 -17.82 23.96
N ARG A 56 -29.50 -18.78 24.61
CA ARG A 56 -28.06 -19.02 24.42
C ARG A 56 -27.83 -19.32 22.93
N ARG A 57 -27.23 -18.37 22.22
CA ARG A 57 -26.74 -18.59 20.87
C ARG A 57 -25.59 -19.60 20.95
N ARG A 58 -25.77 -20.79 20.36
CA ARG A 58 -24.67 -21.78 20.22
C ARG A 58 -23.54 -21.09 19.45
N THR A 59 -22.34 -21.10 20.02
CA THR A 59 -21.15 -20.57 19.35
C THR A 59 -20.85 -21.42 18.11
N PRO A 60 -20.63 -20.81 16.92
CA PRO A 60 -20.42 -21.55 15.68
C PRO A 60 -18.96 -22.04 15.58
N HIS A 61 -18.46 -22.74 16.60
CA HIS A 61 -17.08 -23.25 16.59
C HIS A 61 -16.95 -24.62 15.92
N ALA A 62 -18.06 -25.28 15.58
CA ALA A 62 -18.04 -26.60 14.97
C ALA A 62 -17.76 -26.61 13.45
N GLY A 63 -17.83 -25.45 12.77
CA GLY A 63 -17.59 -25.33 11.32
C GLY A 63 -16.15 -24.98 10.94
N LEU A 64 -15.45 -24.25 11.81
CA LEU A 64 -14.08 -23.77 11.57
C LEU A 64 -13.06 -24.91 11.50
N SER A 65 -13.24 -25.97 12.30
CA SER A 65 -12.31 -27.11 12.30
C SER A 65 -12.30 -27.88 10.98
N ARG A 66 -13.47 -28.09 10.37
CA ARG A 66 -13.60 -28.73 9.05
C ARG A 66 -13.04 -27.85 7.94
N GLN A 67 -13.28 -26.55 8.01
CA GLN A 67 -12.71 -25.59 7.05
C GLN A 67 -11.19 -25.51 7.15
N ALA A 68 -10.64 -25.47 8.38
CA ALA A 68 -9.20 -25.49 8.61
C ALA A 68 -8.56 -26.80 8.12
N LEU A 69 -9.21 -27.94 8.34
CA LEU A 69 -8.74 -29.22 7.82
C LEU A 69 -8.73 -29.25 6.30
N ALA A 70 -9.80 -28.77 5.65
CA ALA A 70 -9.87 -28.69 4.19
C ALA A 70 -8.78 -27.77 3.62
N LEU A 71 -8.56 -26.61 4.25
CA LEU A 71 -7.50 -25.68 3.88
C LEU A 71 -6.11 -26.31 4.01
N LEU A 72 -5.83 -26.99 5.12
CA LEU A 72 -4.58 -27.71 5.34
C LEU A 72 -4.35 -28.76 4.25
N LEU A 73 -5.39 -29.49 3.86
CA LEU A 73 -5.34 -30.53 2.83
C LEU A 73 -5.02 -29.93 1.45
N VAL A 74 -5.63 -28.79 1.10
CA VAL A 74 -5.33 -28.05 -0.14
C VAL A 74 -3.89 -27.56 -0.15
N ILE A 75 -3.42 -26.98 0.96
CA ILE A 75 -2.04 -26.50 1.09
C ILE A 75 -1.05 -27.68 0.93
N ALA A 76 -1.28 -28.78 1.64
CA ALA A 76 -0.44 -29.97 1.56
C ALA A 76 -0.39 -30.55 0.14
N LEU A 77 -1.53 -30.58 -0.56
CA LEU A 77 -1.60 -31.04 -1.94
C LEU A 77 -0.79 -30.12 -2.88
N ALA A 78 -0.94 -28.80 -2.76
CA ALA A 78 -0.20 -27.84 -3.57
C ALA A 78 1.32 -27.99 -3.40
N PHE A 79 1.79 -28.12 -2.15
CA PHE A 79 3.19 -28.36 -1.85
C PHE A 79 3.67 -29.72 -2.39
N ALA A 80 2.89 -30.78 -2.20
CA ALA A 80 3.21 -32.10 -2.74
C ALA A 80 3.34 -32.05 -4.27
N THR A 81 2.44 -31.35 -4.96
CA THR A 81 2.51 -31.15 -6.42
C THR A 81 3.73 -30.33 -6.82
N ALA A 82 4.06 -29.24 -6.11
CA ALA A 82 5.24 -28.43 -6.38
C ALA A 82 6.55 -29.22 -6.18
N ILE A 83 6.64 -30.00 -5.10
CA ILE A 83 7.78 -30.88 -4.82
C ILE A 83 7.87 -32.00 -5.87
N PHE A 84 6.74 -32.63 -6.20
CA PHE A 84 6.67 -33.68 -7.21
C PHE A 84 7.09 -33.15 -8.59
N MET A 85 6.60 -31.98 -9.00
CA MET A 85 7.03 -31.31 -10.21
C MET A 85 8.52 -31.00 -10.13
N GLY A 86 9.02 -30.41 -9.03
CA GLY A 86 10.43 -30.09 -8.86
C GLY A 86 11.37 -31.31 -8.97
N ILE A 87 11.00 -32.45 -8.39
CA ILE A 87 11.79 -33.69 -8.43
C ILE A 87 11.65 -34.38 -9.80
N ARG A 88 10.46 -34.32 -10.44
CA ARG A 88 10.19 -34.94 -11.75
C ARG A 88 10.37 -34.01 -12.94
N THR A 89 11.10 -32.91 -12.82
CA THR A 89 11.34 -32.01 -13.97
C THR A 89 12.66 -32.37 -14.67
N PRO A 90 12.65 -33.09 -15.81
CA PRO A 90 13.77 -33.12 -16.75
C PRO A 90 13.88 -31.85 -17.63
N TYR A 91 13.21 -30.75 -17.29
CA TYR A 91 13.14 -29.53 -18.12
C TYR A 91 13.63 -28.27 -17.40
N ARG A 92 14.91 -28.25 -17.00
CA ARG A 92 15.62 -26.96 -16.87
C ARG A 92 15.94 -26.31 -18.22
N SER A 93 15.69 -26.97 -19.34
CA SER A 93 16.17 -26.53 -20.66
C SER A 93 15.14 -25.75 -21.51
N ALA A 94 13.83 -25.96 -21.34
CA ALA A 94 12.86 -25.41 -22.32
C ALA A 94 12.56 -23.90 -22.19
N LEU A 95 12.79 -23.28 -21.02
CA LEU A 95 12.61 -21.83 -20.83
C LEU A 95 13.94 -21.06 -20.79
N ALA A 96 15.08 -21.76 -20.75
CA ALA A 96 16.42 -21.16 -20.73
C ALA A 96 17.11 -21.16 -22.12
N GLU A 97 16.51 -21.77 -23.14
CA GLU A 97 17.12 -21.98 -24.47
C GLU A 97 16.56 -21.11 -25.60
N ARG A 98 15.95 -19.96 -25.32
CA ARG A 98 16.03 -18.88 -26.33
C ARG A 98 17.27 -18.07 -26.00
N PRO A 99 18.41 -18.31 -26.67
CA PRO A 99 19.48 -17.34 -26.64
C PRO A 99 18.86 -16.01 -27.06
N VAL A 100 18.86 -15.05 -26.14
CA VAL A 100 18.49 -13.68 -26.47
C VAL A 100 19.56 -13.26 -27.48
N GLU A 101 19.18 -13.15 -28.76
CA GLU A 101 20.08 -12.64 -29.77
C GLU A 101 20.61 -11.29 -29.29
N GLU A 102 21.94 -11.15 -29.25
CA GLU A 102 22.57 -9.90 -28.86
C GLU A 102 22.04 -8.77 -29.75
N LEU A 103 21.72 -7.62 -29.14
CA LEU A 103 21.24 -6.44 -29.86
C LEU A 103 22.29 -6.01 -30.89
N ARG A 104 22.01 -6.23 -32.18
CA ARG A 104 22.84 -5.76 -33.29
C ARG A 104 22.24 -4.47 -33.83
N THR A 105 22.97 -3.37 -33.64
CA THR A 105 22.65 -2.07 -34.24
C THR A 105 23.73 -1.71 -35.25
N THR A 106 23.34 -1.26 -36.44
CA THR A 106 24.26 -0.71 -37.45
C THR A 106 23.88 0.73 -37.72
N VAL A 107 24.87 1.63 -37.71
CA VAL A 107 24.70 3.04 -38.07
C VAL A 107 25.15 3.24 -39.50
N VAL A 108 24.24 3.67 -40.38
CA VAL A 108 24.57 4.00 -41.78
C VAL A 108 24.60 5.52 -41.91
N PRO A 109 25.74 6.12 -42.34
CA PRO A 109 25.81 7.56 -42.56
C PRO A 109 24.90 7.96 -43.73
N LEU A 110 24.12 9.02 -43.54
CA LEU A 110 23.22 9.56 -44.57
C LEU A 110 23.93 10.47 -45.58
N ALA A 111 25.16 10.88 -45.27
CA ALA A 111 25.98 11.71 -46.14
C ALA A 111 27.01 10.86 -46.88
N PRO A 112 27.19 11.07 -48.20
CA PRO A 112 28.25 10.42 -48.95
C PRO A 112 29.63 10.91 -48.45
N GLN A 113 30.59 10.00 -48.34
CA GLN A 113 31.95 10.30 -47.87
C GLN A 113 32.83 11.00 -48.92
N GLY A 114 32.30 11.20 -50.13
CA GLY A 114 33.03 11.77 -51.25
C GLY A 114 32.10 12.22 -52.37
N PRO A 115 32.65 12.81 -53.44
CA PRO A 115 31.87 13.23 -54.59
C PRO A 115 31.13 12.04 -55.22
N VAL A 116 29.82 12.19 -55.41
CA VAL A 116 28.96 11.19 -56.05
C VAL A 116 28.89 11.51 -57.54
N PRO A 117 29.21 10.56 -58.44
CA PRO A 117 29.03 10.75 -59.88
C PRO A 117 27.57 11.09 -60.19
N GLY A 118 27.36 12.22 -60.87
CA GLY A 118 26.05 12.60 -61.39
C GLY A 118 25.91 12.24 -62.87
N ALA A 119 24.67 12.18 -63.35
CA ALA A 119 24.33 12.12 -64.76
C ALA A 119 23.32 13.23 -65.08
N ALA A 120 23.16 13.56 -66.36
CA ALA A 120 22.15 14.53 -66.79
C ALA A 120 20.73 13.99 -66.62
N ASP A 121 20.57 12.67 -66.69
CA ASP A 121 19.31 11.95 -66.50
C ASP A 121 19.36 11.07 -65.23
N PRO A 122 18.48 11.28 -64.23
CA PRO A 122 18.39 10.43 -63.05
C PRO A 122 18.10 8.95 -63.39
N GLN A 123 17.34 8.68 -64.46
CA GLN A 123 17.00 7.31 -64.87
C GLN A 123 18.25 6.52 -65.25
N GLU A 124 19.24 7.18 -65.86
CA GLU A 124 20.52 6.57 -66.23
C GLU A 124 21.31 6.13 -64.98
N LEU A 125 21.25 6.91 -63.89
CA LEU A 125 21.88 6.55 -62.62
C LEU A 125 21.25 5.29 -62.00
N TYR A 126 19.92 5.20 -62.01
CA TYR A 126 19.23 4.03 -61.46
C TYR A 126 19.50 2.78 -62.29
N ALA A 127 19.44 2.89 -63.62
CA ALA A 127 19.67 1.79 -64.56
C ALA A 127 21.08 1.17 -64.45
N HIS A 128 22.09 1.96 -64.06
CA HIS A 128 23.47 1.52 -63.90
C HIS A 128 23.91 1.34 -62.43
N SER A 129 22.96 1.31 -61.50
CA SER A 129 23.21 1.07 -60.09
C SER A 129 22.70 -0.29 -59.63
N ARG A 130 23.04 -0.68 -58.40
CA ARG A 130 22.44 -1.87 -57.76
C ARG A 130 20.94 -1.74 -57.51
N ALA A 131 20.36 -0.54 -57.67
CA ALA A 131 18.92 -0.36 -57.56
C ALA A 131 18.16 -0.96 -58.76
N ALA A 132 18.82 -1.23 -59.89
CA ALA A 132 18.21 -1.85 -61.06
C ALA A 132 17.65 -3.25 -60.78
N ASP A 133 18.15 -3.94 -59.76
CA ASP A 133 17.70 -5.28 -59.34
C ASP A 133 16.42 -5.24 -58.47
N PHE A 134 15.93 -4.05 -58.10
CA PHE A 134 14.79 -3.87 -57.21
C PHE A 134 13.59 -3.26 -57.97
N GLU A 135 12.37 -3.67 -57.60
CA GLU A 135 11.15 -3.05 -58.13
C GLU A 135 10.98 -1.61 -57.63
N VAL A 136 10.31 -0.79 -58.43
CA VAL A 136 9.96 0.59 -58.06
C VAL A 136 8.87 0.56 -56.98
N GLY A 137 9.13 1.19 -55.83
CA GLY A 137 8.17 1.30 -54.74
C GLY A 137 6.90 2.07 -55.16
N ALA A 138 5.75 1.65 -54.64
CA ALA A 138 4.42 2.13 -55.01
C ALA A 138 4.20 3.65 -54.83
N GLU A 139 3.37 4.23 -55.73
CA GLU A 139 2.86 5.61 -55.69
C GLU A 139 2.08 5.95 -54.41
#